data_AF-E6LRI4-F1
#
_entry.id   AF-E6LRI4-F1
#
_cell.length_a   1.000
_cell.length_b   1.000
_cell.length_c   1.000
_cell.angle_alpha   90.00
_cell.angle_beta   90.00
_cell.angle_gamma   90.00
#
_symmetry.space_group_name_H-M   'P 1'
#
loop_
_entity.id
_entity.type
_entity.pdbx_description
1 polymer ?
#
loop_
_entity_poly.entity_id
_entity_poly.type
_entity_poly.pdbx_seq_one_letter_code
_entity_poly.pdbx_strand_id
1 'polypeptide(L)'
;MKKRLYISLIVVAIVIFLFALSYYTSVGLSDMYIPADKHWQKKKIAKWSGKTGGRELSPVGQVEHGIYFVYKGRLMYMENSDGNVNEICKIPSEIVGILAKDNTVFWRECDDISSIYKADSYGNIVKLVDDTGKLYMEGESIYTLNVKHGLRKYDFNGKRLANRKDAIRFATKNTIFDDYVFYKGEDNQMLLGVPQYYKYDATKIKYFLHEVKFSRYYLEPEEWDSYHREDVIDYDDFAKEVDKEVRTGGIYNQVNGKDLDNYELQSIELSVWNFSDEVDGYIYIYGNQKITYLDKEYKRKSEEMTLEEQYSDDNREKFTCKISVKAVFRISVDDIKNSSNETYVNYERVGKSPNIPGDWSRFIVNKNNVYVINEDEYTDKEAYRNLYIYSIDVDTGLNKEVYKKKRFFLGNESPEIFATDEYIFIYEYGDYGEKQCITRINRDGSNPILVMDENGEVVMEPVQ
;
A
#
# COMPACT_ATOMS: atom_id res chain seq x y z
N MET A 1 54.87 -49.38 7.47
CA MET A 1 54.19 -48.67 6.36
C MET A 1 52.66 -48.70 6.43
N LYS A 2 52.00 -49.85 6.59
CA LYS A 2 50.52 -49.96 6.55
C LYS A 2 49.75 -49.02 7.51
N LYS A 3 50.17 -48.88 8.77
CA LYS A 3 49.52 -47.95 9.75
C LYS A 3 49.62 -46.47 9.36
N ARG A 4 50.76 -46.03 8.82
CA ARG A 4 50.95 -44.63 8.37
C ARG A 4 50.10 -44.31 7.14
N LEU A 5 49.99 -45.27 6.22
CA LEU A 5 49.12 -45.18 5.04
C LEU A 5 47.63 -45.08 5.43
N TYR A 6 47.19 -45.87 6.42
CA TYR A 6 45.81 -45.84 6.91
C TYR A 6 45.45 -44.52 7.60
N ILE A 7 46.36 -43.97 8.43
CA ILE A 7 46.19 -42.66 9.06
C ILE A 7 46.13 -41.56 8.00
N SER A 8 46.99 -41.61 6.98
CA SER A 8 46.98 -40.64 5.88
C SER A 8 45.65 -40.68 5.09
N LEU A 9 45.08 -41.87 4.90
CA LEU A 9 43.81 -42.06 4.19
C LEU A 9 42.60 -41.52 4.99
N ILE A 10 42.61 -41.70 6.31
CA ILE A 10 41.61 -41.11 7.21
C ILE A 10 41.71 -39.58 7.22
N VAL A 11 42.92 -39.03 7.30
CA VAL A 11 43.13 -37.57 7.27
C VAL A 11 42.64 -36.98 5.96
N VAL A 12 42.93 -37.61 4.82
CA VAL A 12 42.44 -37.18 3.50
C VAL A 12 40.91 -37.24 3.43
N ALA A 13 40.28 -38.30 3.95
CA ALA A 13 38.81 -38.41 3.98
C ALA A 13 38.16 -37.31 4.84
N ILE A 14 38.75 -36.98 6.00
CA ILE A 14 38.27 -35.90 6.86
C ILE A 14 38.41 -34.55 6.16
N VAL A 15 39.54 -34.29 5.48
CA VAL A 15 39.75 -33.04 4.74
C VAL A 15 38.77 -32.91 3.57
N ILE A 16 38.51 -33.98 2.82
CA ILE A 16 37.50 -33.99 1.74
C ILE A 16 36.11 -33.74 2.31
N PHE A 17 35.76 -34.36 3.45
CA PHE A 17 34.47 -34.15 4.10
C PHE A 17 34.32 -32.70 4.59
N LEU A 18 35.35 -32.12 5.21
CA LEU A 18 35.36 -30.73 5.65
C LEU A 18 35.30 -29.75 4.48
N PHE A 19 35.95 -30.07 3.35
CA PHE A 19 35.87 -29.27 2.12
C PHE A 19 34.50 -29.38 1.46
N ALA A 20 33.90 -30.57 1.42
CA ALA A 20 32.54 -30.76 0.94
C ALA A 20 31.53 -30.03 1.82
N LEU A 21 31.69 -30.11 3.15
CA LEU A 21 30.86 -29.40 4.12
C LEU A 21 31.06 -27.88 3.99
N SER A 22 32.31 -27.40 3.88
CA SER A 22 32.60 -25.98 3.70
C SER A 22 32.05 -25.46 2.38
N TYR A 23 32.18 -26.19 1.28
CA TYR A 23 31.56 -25.88 -0.01
C TYR A 23 30.03 -25.87 0.08
N TYR A 24 29.41 -26.85 0.75
CA TYR A 24 27.96 -26.87 0.97
C TYR A 24 27.47 -25.68 1.82
N THR A 25 28.28 -25.25 2.80
CA THR A 25 27.98 -24.08 3.64
C THR A 25 28.29 -22.75 2.95
N SER A 26 29.28 -22.69 2.05
CA SER A 26 29.77 -21.46 1.43
C SER A 26 29.17 -21.17 0.05
N VAL A 27 28.84 -22.20 -0.73
CA VAL A 27 28.37 -22.05 -2.12
C VAL A 27 26.84 -22.21 -2.27
N GLY A 28 26.11 -22.90 -1.38
CA GLY A 28 24.84 -23.47 -1.85
C GLY A 28 23.52 -23.05 -1.20
N LEU A 29 23.46 -22.41 -0.02
CA LEU A 29 22.14 -22.17 0.59
C LEU A 29 21.32 -21.13 -0.19
N SER A 30 21.96 -20.15 -0.82
CA SER A 30 21.27 -19.15 -1.66
C SER A 30 20.99 -19.70 -3.07
N ASP A 31 21.91 -20.44 -3.69
CA ASP A 31 21.73 -21.04 -5.02
C ASP A 31 20.66 -22.15 -5.06
N MET A 32 20.28 -22.66 -3.89
CA MET A 32 19.16 -23.59 -3.75
C MET A 32 17.79 -22.90 -3.80
N TYR A 33 17.71 -21.57 -3.79
CA TYR A 33 16.47 -20.84 -4.02
C TYR A 33 16.43 -20.32 -5.44
N ILE A 34 15.30 -20.54 -6.11
CA ILE A 34 15.08 -20.11 -7.49
C ILE A 34 13.79 -19.32 -7.57
N PRO A 35 13.68 -18.34 -8.49
CA PRO A 35 12.47 -17.53 -8.58
C PRO A 35 11.26 -18.38 -9.02
N ALA A 36 10.05 -17.89 -8.73
CA ALA A 36 8.80 -18.62 -8.90
C ALA A 36 8.62 -19.17 -10.34
N ASP A 37 8.95 -18.36 -11.34
CA ASP A 37 8.84 -18.64 -12.77
C ASP A 37 9.75 -19.80 -13.24
N LYS A 38 10.91 -19.95 -12.58
CA LYS A 38 11.93 -20.98 -12.83
C LYS A 38 11.74 -22.23 -11.98
N HIS A 39 10.84 -22.22 -10.99
CA HIS A 39 10.64 -23.36 -10.10
C HIS A 39 9.89 -24.53 -10.79
N TRP A 40 10.35 -25.76 -10.62
CA TRP A 40 9.74 -26.94 -11.25
C TRP A 40 8.32 -27.24 -10.74
N GLN A 41 7.97 -26.77 -9.54
CA GLN A 41 6.61 -26.81 -8.99
C GLN A 41 5.80 -25.54 -9.27
N LYS A 42 6.19 -24.68 -10.23
CA LYS A 42 5.51 -23.40 -10.50
C LYS A 42 3.99 -23.51 -10.64
N LYS A 43 3.47 -24.59 -11.24
CA LYS A 43 2.01 -24.80 -11.35
C LYS A 43 1.30 -25.05 -10.00
N LYS A 44 2.02 -25.57 -9.00
CA LYS A 44 1.50 -25.75 -7.63
C LYS A 44 1.62 -24.48 -6.80
N ILE A 45 2.68 -23.69 -7.05
CA ILE A 45 2.93 -22.40 -6.42
C ILE A 45 1.90 -21.38 -6.95
N ALA A 46 1.77 -21.28 -8.27
CA ALA A 46 0.83 -20.42 -8.97
C ALA A 46 -0.62 -20.94 -8.94
N LYS A 47 -1.07 -21.54 -7.83
CA LYS A 47 -2.50 -21.77 -7.56
C LYS A 47 -3.20 -20.44 -7.23
N TRP A 48 -3.01 -19.47 -8.11
CA TRP A 48 -3.61 -18.16 -8.07
C TRP A 48 -5.00 -18.25 -8.71
N SER A 49 -5.99 -17.66 -8.05
CA SER A 49 -7.37 -17.58 -8.55
C SER A 49 -7.56 -16.51 -9.63
N GLY A 50 -6.49 -15.80 -10.01
CA GLY A 50 -6.43 -15.02 -11.25
C GLY A 50 -7.24 -13.73 -11.28
N LYS A 51 -7.65 -13.16 -10.13
CA LYS A 51 -8.58 -12.03 -10.14
C LYS A 51 -8.30 -10.89 -9.14
N THR A 52 -7.59 -11.13 -8.04
CA THR A 52 -7.31 -10.10 -7.03
C THR A 52 -6.09 -10.51 -6.21
N GLY A 53 -5.25 -9.55 -5.84
CA GLY A 53 -4.14 -9.77 -4.92
C GLY A 53 -4.60 -9.95 -3.48
N GLY A 54 -3.63 -9.96 -2.57
CA GLY A 54 -3.87 -10.05 -1.14
C GLY A 54 -4.63 -8.84 -0.61
N ARG A 55 -5.74 -9.10 0.06
CA ARG A 55 -6.54 -8.09 0.76
C ARG A 55 -6.10 -7.99 2.20
N GLU A 56 -5.72 -6.80 2.66
CA GLU A 56 -5.46 -6.50 4.07
C GLU A 56 -6.76 -6.57 4.89
N LEU A 57 -6.62 -6.86 6.18
CA LEU A 57 -7.69 -6.77 7.16
C LEU A 57 -8.41 -5.41 7.07
N SER A 58 -9.74 -5.43 6.95
CA SER A 58 -10.56 -4.22 6.89
C SER A 58 -11.76 -4.31 7.84
N PRO A 59 -12.19 -3.21 8.50
CA PRO A 59 -13.41 -3.19 9.30
C PRO A 59 -14.69 -3.57 8.54
N VAL A 60 -14.67 -3.55 7.20
CA VAL A 60 -15.81 -3.89 6.34
C VAL A 60 -15.40 -4.94 5.31
N GLY A 61 -16.21 -5.99 5.14
CA GLY A 61 -15.96 -7.07 4.19
C GLY A 61 -17.25 -7.54 3.51
N GLN A 62 -17.28 -7.51 2.18
CA GLN A 62 -18.43 -7.98 1.40
C GLN A 62 -18.32 -9.47 1.05
N VAL A 63 -19.44 -10.16 1.14
CA VAL A 63 -19.66 -11.53 0.64
C VAL A 63 -20.87 -11.54 -0.32
N GLU A 64 -21.18 -12.70 -0.92
CA GLU A 64 -22.19 -12.80 -1.98
C GLU A 64 -23.58 -12.28 -1.58
N HIS A 65 -23.99 -12.50 -0.32
CA HIS A 65 -25.34 -12.22 0.17
C HIS A 65 -25.42 -11.12 1.24
N GLY A 66 -24.31 -10.46 1.54
CA GLY A 66 -24.28 -9.46 2.61
C GLY A 66 -22.92 -8.83 2.84
N ILE A 67 -22.88 -7.98 3.86
CA ILE A 67 -21.71 -7.21 4.25
C ILE A 67 -21.47 -7.44 5.73
N TYR A 68 -20.30 -7.95 6.07
CA TYR A 68 -19.81 -7.96 7.43
C TYR A 68 -19.15 -6.62 7.74
N PHE A 69 -19.35 -6.13 8.96
CA PHE A 69 -18.66 -4.95 9.45
C PHE A 69 -18.41 -5.03 10.95
N VAL A 70 -17.42 -4.29 11.41
CA VAL A 70 -16.97 -4.31 12.80
C VAL A 70 -17.36 -3.04 13.52
N TYR A 71 -17.78 -3.19 14.77
CA TYR A 71 -17.92 -2.09 15.73
C TYR A 71 -17.29 -2.50 17.06
N LYS A 72 -16.10 -1.97 17.37
CA LYS A 72 -15.31 -2.36 18.55
C LYS A 72 -15.15 -3.88 18.62
N GLY A 73 -15.57 -4.53 19.71
CA GLY A 73 -15.53 -6.00 19.87
C GLY A 73 -16.68 -6.78 19.22
N ARG A 74 -17.49 -6.16 18.35
CA ARG A 74 -18.70 -6.77 17.77
C ARG A 74 -18.54 -6.97 16.27
N LEU A 75 -18.88 -8.18 15.82
CA LEU A 75 -19.01 -8.52 14.42
C LEU A 75 -20.48 -8.45 14.02
N MET A 76 -20.78 -7.56 13.08
CA MET A 76 -22.11 -7.32 12.56
C MET A 76 -22.22 -7.85 11.14
N TYR A 77 -23.44 -8.21 10.73
CA TYR A 77 -23.76 -8.64 9.36
C TYR A 77 -24.99 -7.88 8.87
N MET A 78 -24.86 -7.24 7.71
CA MET A 78 -25.93 -6.54 7.02
C MET A 78 -26.34 -7.32 5.77
N GLU A 79 -27.62 -7.67 5.65
CA GLU A 79 -28.17 -8.33 4.46
C GLU A 79 -28.32 -7.36 3.29
N ASN A 80 -28.04 -7.81 2.06
CA ASN A 80 -28.14 -6.95 0.87
C ASN A 80 -29.60 -6.57 0.52
N SER A 81 -30.56 -7.47 0.73
CA SER A 81 -31.95 -7.30 0.25
C SER A 81 -32.73 -6.22 1.00
N ASP A 82 -32.61 -6.22 2.32
CA ASP A 82 -33.48 -5.43 3.21
C ASP A 82 -32.68 -4.51 4.16
N GLY A 83 -31.34 -4.60 4.14
CA GLY A 83 -30.46 -3.82 5.01
C GLY A 83 -30.56 -4.19 6.49
N ASN A 84 -31.20 -5.31 6.84
CA ASN A 84 -31.28 -5.79 8.21
C ASN A 84 -29.88 -6.06 8.74
N VAL A 85 -29.60 -5.53 9.94
CA VAL A 85 -28.32 -5.66 10.61
C VAL A 85 -28.48 -6.59 11.81
N ASN A 86 -27.71 -7.67 11.83
CA ASN A 86 -27.67 -8.64 12.90
C ASN A 86 -26.28 -8.69 13.53
N GLU A 87 -26.22 -8.85 14.85
CA GLU A 87 -24.96 -9.17 15.54
C GLU A 87 -24.67 -10.67 15.38
N ILE A 88 -23.51 -11.00 14.83
CA ILE A 88 -23.05 -12.39 14.67
C ILE A 88 -22.36 -12.87 15.93
N CYS A 89 -21.47 -12.04 16.48
CA CYS A 89 -20.83 -12.32 17.74
C CYS A 89 -20.27 -11.06 18.40
N LYS A 90 -20.05 -11.16 19.71
CA LYS A 90 -19.36 -10.18 20.53
C LYS A 90 -18.26 -10.85 21.32
N ILE A 91 -17.08 -10.27 21.28
CA ILE A 91 -15.94 -10.67 22.09
C ILE A 91 -15.55 -9.56 23.08
N PRO A 92 -14.80 -9.87 24.16
CA PRO A 92 -14.41 -8.86 25.14
C PRO A 92 -13.39 -7.84 24.62
N SER A 93 -12.48 -8.28 23.73
CA SER A 93 -11.45 -7.46 23.11
C SER A 93 -11.96 -6.78 21.83
N GLU A 94 -11.25 -5.76 21.37
CA GLU A 94 -11.58 -5.08 20.13
C GLU A 94 -11.21 -5.94 18.92
N ILE A 95 -12.11 -5.98 17.92
CA ILE A 95 -11.81 -6.59 16.62
C ILE A 95 -11.19 -5.49 15.75
N VAL A 96 -9.96 -5.69 15.29
CA VAL A 96 -9.24 -4.68 14.49
C VAL A 96 -9.84 -4.56 13.07
N GLY A 97 -10.39 -5.65 12.57
CA GLY A 97 -11.05 -5.73 11.27
C GLY A 97 -11.29 -7.20 10.91
N ILE A 98 -11.73 -7.45 9.68
CA ILE A 98 -12.12 -8.76 9.19
C ILE A 98 -11.58 -9.06 7.80
N LEU A 99 -11.52 -10.35 7.48
CA LEU A 99 -11.41 -10.88 6.12
C LEU A 99 -12.55 -11.87 5.94
N ALA A 100 -13.46 -11.59 5.01
CA ALA A 100 -14.60 -12.46 4.74
C ALA A 100 -14.42 -13.21 3.43
N LYS A 101 -14.75 -14.49 3.44
CA LYS A 101 -14.85 -15.31 2.23
C LYS A 101 -15.93 -16.35 2.42
N ASP A 102 -16.84 -16.41 1.45
CA ASP A 102 -18.02 -17.26 1.49
C ASP A 102 -18.78 -17.04 2.80
N ASN A 103 -19.05 -18.10 3.58
CA ASN A 103 -19.73 -18.02 4.88
C ASN A 103 -18.76 -18.03 6.07
N THR A 104 -17.48 -17.70 5.86
CA THR A 104 -16.46 -17.68 6.91
C THR A 104 -15.83 -16.30 7.03
N VAL A 105 -15.75 -15.81 8.26
CA VAL A 105 -15.10 -14.54 8.60
C VAL A 105 -13.89 -14.83 9.47
N PHE A 106 -12.76 -14.22 9.12
CA PHE A 106 -11.53 -14.28 9.89
C PHE A 106 -11.23 -12.90 10.48
N TRP A 107 -10.72 -12.86 11.70
CA TRP A 107 -10.28 -11.62 12.32
C TRP A 107 -9.12 -11.84 13.28
N ARG A 108 -8.59 -10.72 13.77
CA ARG A 108 -7.59 -10.64 14.82
C ARG A 108 -8.09 -9.72 15.92
N GLU A 109 -7.83 -10.09 17.17
CA GLU A 109 -8.04 -9.23 18.34
C GLU A 109 -6.95 -8.16 18.46
N CYS A 110 -7.31 -6.99 18.99
CA CYS A 110 -6.36 -5.99 19.46
C CYS A 110 -5.58 -6.54 20.67
N ASP A 111 -4.29 -6.20 20.82
CA ASP A 111 -3.33 -6.58 21.90
C ASP A 111 -2.31 -7.73 21.67
N ASP A 112 -1.32 -7.79 22.58
CA ASP A 112 -0.08 -8.59 22.54
C ASP A 112 -0.28 -10.13 22.54
N ILE A 113 -1.47 -10.60 22.90
CA ILE A 113 -1.86 -12.03 22.85
C ILE A 113 -2.87 -12.25 21.72
N SER A 114 -2.70 -11.56 20.59
CA SER A 114 -3.65 -11.67 19.49
C SER A 114 -3.58 -13.05 18.85
N SER A 115 -4.68 -13.78 18.96
CA SER A 115 -4.95 -14.98 18.17
C SER A 115 -5.72 -14.58 16.91
N ILE A 116 -5.60 -15.39 15.87
CA ILE A 116 -6.48 -15.29 14.70
C ILE A 116 -7.65 -16.22 14.94
N TYR A 117 -8.85 -15.71 14.71
CA TYR A 117 -10.08 -16.45 14.87
C TYR A 117 -10.79 -16.59 13.53
N LYS A 118 -11.67 -17.58 13.47
CA LYS A 118 -12.68 -17.69 12.43
C LYS A 118 -14.06 -17.88 13.04
N ALA A 119 -15.08 -17.33 12.40
CA ALA A 119 -16.47 -17.62 12.67
C ALA A 119 -17.15 -18.08 11.39
N ASP A 120 -18.12 -18.99 11.55
CA ASP A 120 -19.10 -19.25 10.51
C ASP A 120 -20.26 -18.25 10.58
N SER A 121 -21.17 -18.32 9.62
CA SER A 121 -22.39 -17.51 9.57
C SER A 121 -23.34 -17.69 10.76
N TYR A 122 -23.13 -18.71 11.60
CA TYR A 122 -23.95 -18.98 12.78
C TYR A 122 -23.30 -18.42 14.07
N GLY A 123 -22.16 -17.76 13.96
CA GLY A 123 -21.43 -17.21 15.11
C GLY A 123 -20.59 -18.25 15.86
N ASN A 124 -20.33 -19.44 15.29
CA ASN A 124 -19.45 -20.42 15.93
C ASN A 124 -17.99 -19.98 15.79
N ILE A 125 -17.40 -19.52 16.88
CA ILE A 125 -16.04 -19.01 16.92
C ILE A 125 -15.05 -20.15 17.16
N VAL A 126 -14.02 -20.23 16.31
CA VAL A 126 -12.88 -21.14 16.46
C VAL A 126 -11.59 -20.34 16.42
N LYS A 127 -10.74 -20.54 17.43
CA LYS A 127 -9.37 -20.07 17.41
C LYS A 127 -8.56 -20.83 16.34
N LEU A 128 -8.00 -20.09 15.38
CA LEU A 128 -7.28 -20.64 14.24
C LEU A 128 -5.80 -20.88 14.58
N VAL A 129 -5.08 -19.81 14.92
CA VAL A 129 -3.64 -19.84 15.22
C VAL A 129 -3.25 -18.75 16.21
N ASP A 130 -2.18 -18.99 16.96
CA ASP A 130 -1.48 -17.99 17.78
C ASP A 130 -0.49 -17.20 16.91
N ASP A 131 -0.93 -16.07 16.37
CA ASP A 131 -0.09 -15.21 15.55
C ASP A 131 -0.50 -13.74 15.66
N THR A 132 0.49 -12.87 15.86
CA THR A 132 0.31 -11.43 16.07
C THR A 132 0.59 -10.59 14.82
N GLY A 133 0.65 -11.24 13.66
CA GLY A 133 0.82 -10.57 12.37
C GLY A 133 -0.38 -9.73 11.95
N LYS A 134 -0.12 -8.71 11.13
CA LYS A 134 -1.14 -8.15 10.25
C LYS A 134 -1.70 -9.26 9.35
N LEU A 135 -3.00 -9.26 9.15
CA LEU A 135 -3.71 -10.34 8.46
C LEU A 135 -3.98 -9.93 7.01
N TYR A 136 -3.70 -10.83 6.07
CA TYR A 136 -4.04 -10.69 4.66
C TYR A 136 -4.71 -11.97 4.15
N MET A 137 -5.53 -11.85 3.12
CA MET A 137 -6.13 -13.00 2.43
C MET A 137 -5.90 -12.90 0.93
N GLU A 138 -5.35 -13.96 0.36
CA GLU A 138 -5.19 -14.12 -1.09
C GLU A 138 -5.60 -15.54 -1.46
N GLY A 139 -6.53 -15.67 -2.41
CA GLY A 139 -7.07 -16.96 -2.81
C GLY A 139 -7.68 -17.74 -1.65
N GLU A 140 -7.13 -18.92 -1.34
CA GLU A 140 -7.53 -19.81 -0.23
C GLU A 140 -6.49 -19.84 0.89
N SER A 141 -5.76 -18.74 1.07
CA SER A 141 -4.68 -18.63 2.06
C SER A 141 -4.82 -17.38 2.89
N ILE A 142 -4.45 -17.51 4.16
CA ILE A 142 -4.32 -16.42 5.11
C ILE A 142 -2.84 -16.17 5.30
N TYR A 143 -2.42 -14.92 5.20
CA TYR A 143 -1.06 -14.51 5.48
C TYR A 143 -1.03 -13.70 6.77
N THR A 144 0.00 -13.95 7.56
CA THR A 144 0.31 -13.14 8.73
C THR A 144 1.67 -12.52 8.54
N LEU A 145 1.78 -11.26 8.94
CA LEU A 145 2.99 -10.50 8.74
C LEU A 145 3.35 -9.69 9.98
N ASN A 146 4.45 -10.04 10.64
CA ASN A 146 5.00 -9.27 11.76
C ASN A 146 6.53 -9.29 11.78
N VAL A 147 7.12 -8.36 12.52
CA VAL A 147 8.58 -8.22 12.67
C VAL A 147 9.21 -9.45 13.35
N LYS A 148 8.52 -10.10 14.29
CA LYS A 148 9.06 -11.20 15.10
C LYS A 148 9.23 -12.50 14.30
N HIS A 149 8.30 -12.76 13.41
CA HIS A 149 8.12 -14.02 12.72
C HIS A 149 8.17 -13.91 11.20
N GLY A 150 8.22 -12.68 10.68
CA GLY A 150 8.16 -12.35 9.26
C GLY A 150 6.82 -12.71 8.65
N LEU A 151 6.84 -13.25 7.44
CA LEU A 151 5.66 -13.67 6.69
C LEU A 151 5.36 -15.14 6.94
N ARG A 152 4.12 -15.46 7.31
CA ARG A 152 3.62 -16.83 7.39
C ARG A 152 2.36 -16.96 6.56
N LYS A 153 2.16 -18.15 5.99
CA LYS A 153 1.00 -18.50 5.17
C LYS A 153 0.31 -19.68 5.82
N TYR A 154 -1.02 -19.62 5.93
CA TYR A 154 -1.87 -20.63 6.55
C TYR A 154 -3.02 -20.97 5.62
N ASP A 155 -3.53 -22.20 5.72
CA ASP A 155 -4.85 -22.52 5.20
C ASP A 155 -5.96 -22.04 6.17
N PHE A 156 -7.22 -22.15 5.74
CA PHE A 156 -8.39 -21.76 6.54
C PHE A 156 -8.68 -22.68 7.75
N ASN A 157 -7.84 -23.69 7.97
CA ASN A 157 -7.87 -24.55 9.15
C ASN A 157 -6.69 -24.27 10.10
N GLY A 158 -5.87 -23.25 9.81
CA GLY A 158 -4.74 -22.87 10.64
C GLY A 158 -3.49 -23.72 10.42
N LYS A 159 -3.48 -24.63 9.43
CA LYS A 159 -2.29 -25.36 9.08
C LYS A 159 -1.34 -24.43 8.35
N ARG A 160 -0.13 -24.29 8.89
CA ARG A 160 0.93 -23.48 8.27
C ARG A 160 1.40 -24.11 6.96
N LEU A 161 1.29 -23.35 5.88
CA LEU A 161 1.70 -23.70 4.52
C LEU A 161 3.11 -23.20 4.20
N ALA A 162 3.49 -22.02 4.71
CA ALA A 162 4.83 -21.45 4.54
C ALA A 162 5.20 -20.56 5.75
N ASN A 163 6.50 -20.35 5.97
CA ASN A 163 7.01 -19.51 7.05
C ASN A 163 8.36 -18.90 6.66
N ARG A 164 8.53 -17.61 6.95
CA ARG A 164 9.80 -16.92 6.71
C ARG A 164 10.05 -15.74 7.64
N LYS A 165 11.14 -15.80 8.42
CA LYS A 165 11.48 -14.80 9.44
C LYS A 165 12.12 -13.51 8.90
N ASP A 166 12.81 -13.58 7.76
CA ASP A 166 13.56 -12.47 7.15
C ASP A 166 12.74 -11.66 6.13
N ALA A 167 11.43 -11.91 6.02
CA ALA A 167 10.58 -11.29 5.01
C ALA A 167 10.40 -9.77 5.18
N ILE A 168 10.60 -9.21 6.38
CA ILE A 168 10.38 -7.78 6.64
C ILE A 168 11.38 -7.21 7.65
N ARG A 169 12.01 -6.10 7.28
CA ARG A 169 12.44 -5.04 8.22
C ARG A 169 11.31 -4.02 8.31
N PHE A 170 11.05 -3.51 9.51
CA PHE A 170 10.04 -2.50 9.88
C PHE A 170 9.41 -1.76 8.68
N ALA A 171 8.14 -2.07 8.39
CA ALA A 171 7.38 -1.48 7.31
C ALA A 171 6.27 -0.60 7.88
N THR A 172 6.16 0.63 7.40
CA THR A 172 5.08 1.56 7.77
C THR A 172 3.76 1.19 7.09
N LYS A 173 3.84 0.63 5.89
CA LYS A 173 2.71 0.02 5.16
C LYS A 173 3.19 -1.11 4.26
N ASN A 174 2.34 -2.11 4.01
CA ASN A 174 2.61 -3.20 3.08
C ASN A 174 1.33 -3.74 2.44
N THR A 175 1.47 -4.40 1.29
CA THR A 175 0.45 -5.22 0.64
C THR A 175 1.11 -6.46 0.03
N ILE A 176 0.30 -7.47 -0.29
CA ILE A 176 0.76 -8.77 -0.80
C ILE A 176 0.05 -9.06 -2.12
N PHE A 177 0.75 -9.56 -3.11
CA PHE A 177 0.17 -10.05 -4.37
C PHE A 177 1.08 -11.09 -5.02
N ASP A 178 0.56 -12.23 -5.45
CA ASP A 178 1.32 -13.34 -6.03
C ASP A 178 2.52 -13.80 -5.17
N ASP A 179 2.32 -13.89 -3.86
CA ASP A 179 3.38 -14.07 -2.84
C ASP A 179 4.45 -12.95 -2.82
N TYR A 180 4.42 -11.91 -3.67
CA TYR A 180 5.25 -10.72 -3.52
C TYR A 180 4.78 -9.89 -2.33
N VAL A 181 5.72 -9.21 -1.68
CA VAL A 181 5.42 -8.28 -0.60
C VAL A 181 5.91 -6.90 -1.01
N PHE A 182 5.00 -5.99 -1.28
CA PHE A 182 5.33 -4.60 -1.57
C PHE A 182 5.12 -3.75 -0.33
N TYR A 183 6.14 -2.99 0.07
CA TYR A 183 6.08 -2.27 1.33
C TYR A 183 6.87 -0.97 1.32
N LYS A 184 6.42 -0.05 2.19
CA LYS A 184 7.09 1.21 2.47
C LYS A 184 7.96 1.04 3.71
N GLY A 185 9.27 1.20 3.54
CA GLY A 185 10.25 1.18 4.63
C GLY A 185 10.16 2.39 5.55
N GLU A 186 10.97 2.41 6.62
CA GLU A 186 11.03 3.52 7.57
C GLU A 186 11.51 4.83 6.93
N ASP A 187 12.47 4.75 5.99
CA ASP A 187 13.00 5.91 5.27
C ASP A 187 12.11 6.36 4.09
N ASN A 188 10.83 5.96 4.07
CA ASN A 188 9.88 6.15 2.96
C ASN A 188 10.28 5.50 1.62
N GLN A 189 11.35 4.70 1.59
CA GLN A 189 11.72 3.87 0.44
C GLN A 189 10.63 2.83 0.12
N MET A 190 10.39 2.60 -1.16
CA MET A 190 9.43 1.60 -1.63
C MET A 190 10.19 0.35 -2.01
N LEU A 191 9.87 -0.77 -1.38
CA LEU A 191 10.63 -2.01 -1.46
C LEU A 191 9.73 -3.14 -1.95
N LEU A 192 10.30 -4.01 -2.79
CA LEU A 192 9.65 -5.23 -3.24
C LEU A 192 10.39 -6.45 -2.71
N GLY A 193 9.68 -7.28 -1.97
CA GLY A 193 10.06 -8.65 -1.64
C GLY A 193 9.69 -9.60 -2.76
N VAL A 194 10.69 -10.03 -3.52
CA VAL A 194 10.56 -11.00 -4.60
C VAL A 194 10.67 -12.42 -4.04
N PRO A 195 9.64 -13.27 -4.19
CA PRO A 195 9.66 -14.63 -3.66
C PRO A 195 10.62 -15.54 -4.44
N GLN A 196 11.46 -16.27 -3.72
CA GLN A 196 12.36 -17.30 -4.21
C GLN A 196 12.02 -18.62 -3.52
N TYR A 197 11.88 -19.73 -4.23
CA TYR A 197 11.43 -20.98 -3.64
C TYR A 197 12.60 -21.95 -3.52
N TYR A 198 12.68 -22.63 -2.38
CA TYR A 198 13.69 -23.67 -2.19
C TYR A 198 13.45 -24.80 -3.18
N LYS A 199 14.48 -25.12 -3.97
CA LYS A 199 14.44 -26.06 -5.09
C LYS A 199 13.83 -27.42 -4.75
N TYR A 200 13.93 -27.89 -3.50
CA TYR A 200 13.39 -29.19 -3.11
C TYR A 200 12.11 -29.12 -2.24
N ASP A 201 11.66 -27.93 -1.86
CA ASP A 201 10.51 -27.72 -0.97
C ASP A 201 9.91 -26.32 -1.15
N ALA A 202 8.83 -26.21 -1.93
CA ALA A 202 8.16 -24.93 -2.19
C ALA A 202 7.49 -24.30 -0.95
N THR A 203 7.37 -25.03 0.18
CA THR A 203 6.89 -24.44 1.44
C THR A 203 7.94 -23.53 2.09
N LYS A 204 9.20 -23.65 1.66
CA LYS A 204 10.32 -22.80 2.07
C LYS A 204 10.52 -21.73 1.02
N ILE A 205 10.00 -20.55 1.31
CA ILE A 205 10.18 -19.35 0.50
C ILE A 205 11.49 -18.66 0.95
N LYS A 206 11.96 -17.75 0.11
CA LYS A 206 13.03 -16.75 0.01
C LYS A 206 12.50 -15.36 -0.32
N TYR A 207 12.96 -14.26 0.24
CA TYR A 207 12.67 -12.93 -0.30
C TYR A 207 13.98 -12.27 -0.66
N PHE A 208 14.07 -11.86 -1.92
CA PHE A 208 15.09 -10.93 -2.37
C PHE A 208 14.48 -9.53 -2.36
N LEU A 209 15.18 -8.57 -1.77
CA LEU A 209 14.70 -7.21 -1.62
C LEU A 209 15.40 -6.30 -2.62
N HIS A 210 14.63 -5.48 -3.31
CA HIS A 210 15.14 -4.35 -4.07
C HIS A 210 14.20 -3.16 -3.94
N GLU A 211 14.73 -1.98 -4.26
CA GLU A 211 13.97 -0.74 -4.31
C GLU A 211 13.15 -0.66 -5.59
N VAL A 212 11.94 -0.13 -5.48
CA VAL A 212 11.06 0.23 -6.59
C VAL A 212 11.19 1.73 -6.79
N LYS A 213 11.94 2.12 -7.83
CA LYS A 213 12.30 3.52 -8.09
C LYS A 213 11.20 4.21 -8.90
N PHE A 214 10.63 5.28 -8.33
CA PHE A 214 9.62 6.12 -9.00
C PHE A 214 10.18 7.45 -9.51
N SER A 215 11.14 8.04 -8.79
CA SER A 215 11.71 9.34 -9.12
C SER A 215 12.79 9.24 -10.19
N ARG A 216 12.76 10.14 -11.18
CA ARG A 216 13.68 10.18 -12.33
C ARG A 216 14.34 11.55 -12.45
N TYR A 217 15.59 11.56 -12.90
CA TYR A 217 16.43 12.74 -13.05
C TYR A 217 17.00 12.78 -14.47
N TYR A 218 16.94 13.94 -15.13
CA TYR A 218 17.24 14.08 -16.56
C TYR A 218 18.36 15.07 -16.86
N LEU A 219 18.76 15.89 -15.87
CA LEU A 219 19.90 16.79 -15.96
C LEU A 219 20.91 16.42 -14.86
N GLU A 220 22.17 16.84 -15.04
CA GLU A 220 23.16 16.70 -13.98
C GLU A 220 22.69 17.42 -12.70
N PRO A 221 22.94 16.83 -11.51
CA PRO A 221 22.58 17.48 -10.26
C PRO A 221 23.40 18.75 -10.05
N GLU A 222 22.72 19.80 -9.60
CA GLU A 222 23.39 20.99 -9.05
C GLU A 222 23.73 20.75 -7.57
N GLU A 223 24.58 21.57 -6.96
CA GLU A 223 25.10 21.31 -5.60
C GLU A 223 24.02 21.23 -4.49
N TRP A 224 22.83 21.80 -4.73
CA TRP A 224 21.69 21.72 -3.79
C TRP A 224 20.78 20.51 -4.03
N ASP A 225 21.05 19.72 -5.07
CA ASP A 225 20.25 18.55 -5.40
C ASP A 225 20.72 17.32 -4.61
N SER A 226 19.77 16.44 -4.29
CA SER A 226 20.00 15.28 -3.44
C SER A 226 20.32 13.99 -4.21
N TYR A 227 20.33 14.04 -5.55
CA TYR A 227 20.56 12.88 -6.43
C TYR A 227 21.97 12.93 -7.03
N HIS A 228 22.48 11.78 -7.47
CA HIS A 228 23.82 11.67 -8.02
C HIS A 228 23.82 11.71 -9.54
N ARG A 229 24.98 12.03 -10.13
CA ARG A 229 25.13 12.05 -11.60
C ARG A 229 24.85 10.67 -12.21
N GLU A 230 25.13 9.60 -11.48
CA GLU A 230 24.87 8.22 -11.94
C GLU A 230 23.37 7.88 -12.01
N ASP A 231 22.51 8.64 -11.32
CA ASP A 231 21.06 8.46 -11.33
C ASP A 231 20.38 9.18 -12.51
N VAL A 232 21.17 9.94 -13.31
CA VAL A 232 20.66 10.69 -14.45
C VAL A 232 20.44 9.76 -15.63
N ILE A 233 19.23 9.80 -16.17
CA ILE A 233 18.82 9.01 -17.33
C ILE A 233 18.48 9.91 -18.52
N ASP A 234 18.48 9.32 -19.71
CA ASP A 234 17.99 9.99 -20.90
C ASP A 234 16.51 10.35 -20.78
N TYR A 235 16.11 11.40 -21.48
CA TYR A 235 14.73 11.86 -21.55
C TYR A 235 13.83 10.81 -22.24
N ASP A 236 13.12 10.05 -21.41
CA ASP A 236 12.36 8.86 -21.79
C ASP A 236 10.90 9.18 -22.20
N ASP A 237 10.13 8.14 -22.55
CA ASP A 237 8.74 8.31 -22.99
C ASP A 237 7.82 8.78 -21.87
N PHE A 238 8.10 8.39 -20.62
CA PHE A 238 7.37 8.87 -19.44
C PHE A 238 7.59 10.38 -19.23
N ALA A 239 8.83 10.85 -19.37
CA ALA A 239 9.17 12.27 -19.32
C ALA A 239 8.41 13.06 -20.39
N LYS A 240 8.36 12.56 -21.63
CA LYS A 240 7.62 13.17 -22.74
C LYS A 240 6.14 13.35 -22.43
N GLU A 241 5.51 12.34 -21.84
CA GLU A 241 4.08 12.38 -21.51
C GLU A 241 3.79 13.40 -20.41
N VAL A 242 4.54 13.36 -19.31
CA VAL A 242 4.39 14.28 -18.18
C VAL A 242 4.69 15.72 -18.60
N ASP A 243 5.80 15.96 -19.32
CA ASP A 243 6.20 17.31 -19.75
C ASP A 243 5.19 17.92 -20.74
N LYS A 244 4.67 17.12 -21.68
CA LYS A 244 3.60 17.55 -22.58
C LYS A 244 2.35 17.94 -21.81
N GLU A 245 1.96 17.17 -20.79
CA GLU A 245 0.79 17.46 -19.97
C GLU A 245 0.94 18.77 -19.18
N VAL A 246 2.14 19.02 -18.64
CA VAL A 246 2.47 20.28 -17.96
C VAL A 246 2.40 21.47 -18.93
N ARG A 247 3.08 21.38 -20.08
CA ARG A 247 3.22 22.48 -21.05
C ARG A 247 1.92 22.84 -21.78
N THR A 248 1.02 21.88 -21.95
CA THR A 248 -0.30 22.12 -22.57
C THR A 248 -1.28 22.86 -21.64
N GLY A 249 -0.86 23.22 -20.42
CA GLY A 249 -1.65 24.02 -19.49
C GLY A 249 -2.76 23.24 -18.79
N GLY A 250 -2.72 21.91 -18.82
CA GLY A 250 -3.77 21.07 -18.27
C GLY A 250 -3.89 21.13 -16.74
N ILE A 251 -2.76 21.21 -16.02
CA ILE A 251 -2.71 20.96 -14.56
C ILE A 251 -2.31 22.20 -13.72
N TYR A 252 -1.76 23.30 -14.28
CA TYR A 252 -1.14 24.34 -13.43
C TYR A 252 -1.45 25.78 -13.79
N ASN A 253 -2.10 26.47 -12.85
CA ASN A 253 -1.95 27.90 -12.60
C ASN A 253 -0.72 28.22 -11.69
N GLN A 254 0.14 27.24 -11.41
CA GLN A 254 1.23 27.33 -10.41
C GLN A 254 2.60 27.69 -10.99
N VAL A 255 2.70 28.03 -12.28
CA VAL A 255 3.97 28.36 -12.93
C VAL A 255 4.51 29.75 -12.49
N ASN A 256 3.86 30.44 -11.52
CA ASN A 256 4.24 31.75 -11.01
C ASN A 256 4.58 32.79 -12.10
N GLY A 257 3.90 32.72 -13.25
CA GLY A 257 4.15 33.59 -14.40
C GLY A 257 5.45 33.32 -15.18
N LYS A 258 6.14 32.20 -14.91
CA LYS A 258 7.31 31.76 -15.67
C LYS A 258 6.89 31.10 -16.98
N ASP A 259 7.62 31.40 -18.04
CA ASP A 259 7.46 30.74 -19.34
C ASP A 259 8.35 29.49 -19.39
N LEU A 260 7.71 28.31 -19.36
CA LEU A 260 8.38 27.00 -19.36
C LEU A 260 9.22 26.76 -20.62
N ASP A 261 9.02 27.50 -21.71
CA ASP A 261 9.85 27.36 -22.91
C ASP A 261 11.31 27.75 -22.66
N ASN A 262 11.55 28.58 -21.63
CA ASN A 262 12.89 28.96 -21.17
C ASN A 262 13.52 27.93 -20.20
N TYR A 263 12.82 26.83 -19.90
CA TYR A 263 13.27 25.85 -18.93
C TYR A 263 13.34 24.43 -19.53
N GLU A 264 14.26 23.64 -19.01
CA GLU A 264 14.44 22.21 -19.29
C GLU A 264 13.93 21.37 -18.12
N LEU A 265 13.35 20.21 -18.42
CA LEU A 265 12.89 19.28 -17.40
C LEU A 265 14.10 18.71 -16.66
N GLN A 266 14.21 18.99 -15.38
CA GLN A 266 15.30 18.51 -14.53
C GLN A 266 14.95 17.17 -13.87
N SER A 267 13.77 17.06 -13.27
CA SER A 267 13.35 15.87 -12.54
C SER A 267 11.84 15.69 -12.48
N ILE A 268 11.42 14.41 -12.36
CA ILE A 268 10.06 14.03 -11.99
C ILE A 268 10.18 13.09 -10.78
N GLU A 269 9.76 13.56 -9.61
CA GLU A 269 9.91 12.86 -8.35
C GLU A 269 8.54 12.47 -7.79
N LEU A 270 8.38 11.25 -7.28
CA LEU A 270 7.13 10.81 -6.65
C LEU A 270 7.38 10.47 -5.17
N SER A 271 6.80 11.27 -4.28
CA SER A 271 6.76 10.99 -2.85
C SER A 271 5.53 10.18 -2.50
N VAL A 272 5.71 8.90 -2.19
CA VAL A 272 4.63 7.98 -1.82
C VAL A 272 4.20 8.21 -0.37
N TRP A 273 2.95 8.59 -0.16
CA TRP A 273 2.38 8.74 1.19
C TRP A 273 1.65 7.49 1.63
N ASN A 274 0.82 6.93 0.75
CA ASN A 274 -0.02 5.77 1.04
C ASN A 274 -0.30 4.97 -0.25
N PHE A 275 -0.70 3.69 -0.14
CA PHE A 275 -1.05 2.86 -1.30
C PHE A 275 -2.14 1.83 -1.01
N SER A 276 -2.84 1.33 -2.03
CA SER A 276 -3.91 0.34 -1.90
C SER A 276 -3.37 -1.10 -1.88
N ASP A 277 -4.25 -2.06 -1.59
CA ASP A 277 -4.05 -3.44 -2.05
C ASP A 277 -4.13 -3.52 -3.58
N GLU A 278 -3.74 -4.66 -4.16
CA GLU A 278 -3.93 -4.88 -5.59
C GLU A 278 -5.43 -4.91 -5.94
N VAL A 279 -5.83 -4.06 -6.88
CA VAL A 279 -7.15 -4.06 -7.49
C VAL A 279 -6.98 -4.12 -9.01
N ASP A 280 -7.53 -5.16 -9.62
CA ASP A 280 -7.53 -5.38 -11.07
C ASP A 280 -6.14 -5.31 -11.73
N GLY A 281 -5.11 -5.87 -11.08
CA GLY A 281 -3.74 -5.87 -11.58
C GLY A 281 -2.95 -4.57 -11.34
N TYR A 282 -3.51 -3.63 -10.58
CA TYR A 282 -2.85 -2.36 -10.25
C TYR A 282 -2.73 -2.15 -8.74
N ILE A 283 -1.67 -1.47 -8.33
CA ILE A 283 -1.55 -0.85 -7.01
C ILE A 283 -1.74 0.66 -7.20
N TYR A 284 -2.63 1.24 -6.40
CA TYR A 284 -2.90 2.66 -6.42
C TYR A 284 -2.08 3.36 -5.36
N ILE A 285 -1.44 4.46 -5.72
CA ILE A 285 -0.57 5.25 -4.86
C ILE A 285 -1.16 6.63 -4.67
N TYR A 286 -1.35 7.02 -3.41
CA TYR A 286 -1.55 8.42 -3.07
C TYR A 286 -0.20 9.05 -2.70
N GLY A 287 0.13 10.16 -3.35
CA GLY A 287 1.39 10.85 -3.12
C GLY A 287 1.45 12.21 -3.79
N ASN A 288 2.64 12.82 -3.71
CA ASN A 288 2.96 14.07 -4.36
C ASN A 288 3.97 13.84 -5.50
N GLN A 289 3.57 14.14 -6.73
CA GLN A 289 4.48 14.22 -7.86
C GLN A 289 5.04 15.64 -7.95
N LYS A 290 6.35 15.78 -7.77
CA LYS A 290 7.08 17.03 -7.90
C LYS A 290 7.82 17.02 -9.23
N ILE A 291 7.53 18.00 -10.07
CA ILE A 291 8.14 18.19 -11.38
C ILE A 291 9.01 19.44 -11.28
N THR A 292 10.29 19.30 -11.54
CA THR A 292 11.26 20.39 -11.43
C THR A 292 11.81 20.70 -12.80
N TYR A 293 11.80 21.98 -13.14
CA TYR A 293 12.41 22.53 -14.34
C TYR A 293 13.53 23.50 -13.97
N LEU A 294 14.61 23.51 -14.74
CA LEU A 294 15.77 24.38 -14.57
C LEU A 294 15.88 25.35 -15.75
N ASP A 295 16.18 26.62 -15.47
CA ASP A 295 16.41 27.65 -16.49
C ASP A 295 17.53 27.20 -17.43
N LYS A 296 17.28 27.22 -18.74
CA LYS A 296 18.26 26.83 -19.77
C LYS A 296 19.55 27.65 -19.72
N GLU A 297 19.44 28.90 -19.28
CA GLU A 297 20.58 29.79 -19.13
C GLU A 297 21.20 29.77 -17.72
N TYR A 298 20.76 28.87 -16.83
CA TYR A 298 21.25 28.80 -15.45
C TYR A 298 22.78 28.81 -15.39
N LYS A 299 23.46 27.91 -16.10
CA LYS A 299 24.94 27.79 -16.08
C LYS A 299 25.64 29.10 -16.46
N ARG A 300 25.16 29.77 -17.51
CA ARG A 300 25.70 31.06 -17.96
C ARG A 300 25.45 32.15 -16.90
N LYS A 301 24.24 32.19 -16.34
CA LYS A 301 23.84 33.21 -15.35
C LYS A 301 24.54 32.98 -14.00
N SER A 302 24.83 31.74 -13.62
CA SER A 302 25.51 31.41 -12.36
C SER A 302 27.01 31.72 -12.40
N GLU A 303 27.66 31.67 -13.56
CA GLU A 303 29.06 32.09 -13.72
C GLU A 303 29.28 33.59 -13.41
N GLU A 304 28.23 34.40 -13.55
CA GLU A 304 28.24 35.84 -13.29
C GLU A 304 27.91 36.17 -11.82
N MET A 305 27.60 35.17 -11.00
CA MET A 305 27.17 35.32 -9.60
C MET A 305 28.32 35.09 -8.61
N THR A 306 28.23 35.70 -7.43
CA THR A 306 29.11 35.35 -6.31
C THR A 306 28.72 33.99 -5.72
N LEU A 307 29.65 33.30 -5.05
CA LEU A 307 29.36 32.03 -4.36
C LEU A 307 28.20 32.17 -3.36
N GLU A 308 28.15 33.26 -2.60
CA GLU A 308 27.08 33.51 -1.62
C GLU A 308 25.70 33.67 -2.29
N GLU A 309 25.65 34.29 -3.47
CA GLU A 309 24.43 34.36 -4.27
C GLU A 309 24.09 33.00 -4.89
N GLN A 310 25.06 32.25 -5.38
CA GLN A 310 24.84 30.95 -6.04
C GLN A 310 24.14 29.94 -5.11
N TYR A 311 24.39 30.02 -3.81
CA TYR A 311 23.83 29.11 -2.80
C TYR A 311 22.65 29.69 -2.00
N SER A 312 22.12 30.86 -2.35
CA SER A 312 20.95 31.39 -1.66
C SER A 312 19.66 30.71 -2.13
N ASP A 313 18.74 30.45 -1.19
CA ASP A 313 17.42 29.89 -1.50
C ASP A 313 16.64 30.77 -2.50
N ASP A 314 16.80 32.10 -2.40
CA ASP A 314 16.20 33.08 -3.31
C ASP A 314 16.64 32.87 -4.77
N ASN A 315 17.90 32.50 -5.00
CA ASN A 315 18.40 32.23 -6.35
C ASN A 315 17.95 30.85 -6.86
N ARG A 316 17.85 29.85 -5.98
CA ARG A 316 17.25 28.56 -6.36
C ARG A 316 15.82 28.75 -6.85
N GLU A 317 15.01 29.56 -6.18
CA GLU A 317 13.65 29.86 -6.62
C GLU A 317 13.59 30.70 -7.90
N LYS A 318 14.60 31.55 -8.15
CA LYS A 318 14.73 32.31 -9.40
C LYS A 318 14.92 31.40 -10.62
N PHE A 319 15.81 30.41 -10.52
CA PHE A 319 16.19 29.56 -11.66
C PHE A 319 15.44 28.24 -11.78
N THR A 320 14.64 27.87 -10.77
CA THR A 320 13.81 26.67 -10.84
C THR A 320 12.33 27.00 -11.02
N CYS A 321 11.63 26.22 -11.83
CA CYS A 321 10.17 26.17 -11.79
C CYS A 321 9.78 24.83 -11.19
N LYS A 322 9.09 24.86 -10.06
CA LYS A 322 8.66 23.67 -9.33
C LYS A 322 7.16 23.57 -9.37
N ILE A 323 6.70 22.36 -9.61
CA ILE A 323 5.30 22.06 -9.81
C ILE A 323 4.99 20.83 -8.94
N SER A 324 3.95 20.91 -8.12
CA SER A 324 3.59 19.84 -7.18
C SER A 324 2.15 19.38 -7.39
N VAL A 325 1.96 18.07 -7.54
CA VAL A 325 0.65 17.42 -7.75
C VAL A 325 0.39 16.41 -6.67
N LYS A 326 -0.61 16.70 -5.84
CA LYS A 326 -1.21 15.68 -4.95
C LYS A 326 -2.27 14.93 -5.74
N ALA A 327 -2.08 13.63 -5.97
CA ALA A 327 -3.02 12.82 -6.74
C ALA A 327 -2.96 11.33 -6.36
N VAL A 328 -3.94 10.56 -6.85
CA VAL A 328 -3.82 9.11 -6.94
C VAL A 328 -3.19 8.75 -8.29
N PHE A 329 -2.18 7.91 -8.22
CA PHE A 329 -1.52 7.26 -9.34
C PHE A 329 -1.86 5.77 -9.31
N ARG A 330 -1.72 5.08 -10.44
CA ARG A 330 -1.79 3.63 -10.53
C ARG A 330 -0.53 3.08 -11.17
N ILE A 331 -0.10 1.92 -10.71
CA ILE A 331 1.07 1.21 -11.23
C ILE A 331 0.67 -0.23 -11.48
N SER A 332 1.05 -0.75 -12.64
CA SER A 332 0.86 -2.15 -12.98
C SER A 332 1.67 -3.04 -12.05
N VAL A 333 1.03 -4.08 -11.51
CA VAL A 333 1.73 -5.12 -10.75
C VAL A 333 2.81 -5.80 -11.59
N ASP A 334 2.61 -5.93 -12.90
CA ASP A 334 3.62 -6.52 -13.79
C ASP A 334 4.85 -5.60 -13.93
N ASP A 335 4.66 -4.28 -13.97
CA ASP A 335 5.78 -3.33 -13.98
C ASP A 335 6.56 -3.39 -12.66
N ILE A 336 5.86 -3.53 -11.53
CA ILE A 336 6.49 -3.71 -10.22
C ILE A 336 7.31 -5.01 -10.20
N LYS A 337 6.74 -6.14 -10.64
CA LYS A 337 7.43 -7.44 -10.68
C LYS A 337 8.66 -7.44 -11.59
N ASN A 338 8.61 -6.68 -12.68
CA ASN A 338 9.70 -6.58 -13.64
C ASN A 338 10.76 -5.52 -13.26
N SER A 339 10.54 -4.79 -12.17
CA SER A 339 11.48 -3.77 -11.69
C SER A 339 12.70 -4.37 -10.99
N SER A 340 13.74 -3.56 -10.85
CA SER A 340 15.03 -3.88 -10.24
C SER A 340 15.66 -2.61 -9.66
N ASN A 341 16.75 -2.76 -8.91
CA ASN A 341 17.51 -1.60 -8.41
C ASN A 341 18.08 -0.69 -9.51
N GLU A 342 18.12 -1.15 -10.76
CA GLU A 342 18.70 -0.43 -11.91
C GLU A 342 17.63 0.20 -12.82
N THR A 343 16.35 -0.04 -12.56
CA THR A 343 15.25 0.35 -13.45
C THR A 343 14.21 1.18 -12.73
N TYR A 344 13.59 2.11 -13.44
CA TYR A 344 12.48 2.91 -12.95
C TYR A 344 11.14 2.32 -13.36
N VAL A 345 10.11 2.49 -12.53
CA VAL A 345 8.76 2.00 -12.80
C VAL A 345 7.90 3.13 -13.36
N ASN A 346 7.16 2.84 -14.44
CA ASN A 346 6.17 3.76 -15.00
C ASN A 346 4.92 3.79 -14.11
N TYR A 347 4.29 4.95 -14.04
CA TYR A 347 3.04 5.12 -13.31
C TYR A 347 2.16 6.13 -14.01
N GLU A 348 0.86 5.97 -13.86
CA GLU A 348 -0.13 6.82 -14.51
C GLU A 348 -0.96 7.55 -13.46
N ARG A 349 -1.30 8.79 -13.73
CA ARG A 349 -2.23 9.53 -12.87
C ARG A 349 -3.66 9.08 -13.18
N VAL A 350 -4.41 8.70 -12.14
CA VAL A 350 -5.77 8.16 -12.30
C VAL A 350 -6.77 9.23 -12.75
N GLY A 351 -6.54 10.49 -12.42
CA GLY A 351 -7.39 11.58 -12.85
C GLY A 351 -6.80 12.93 -12.51
N LYS A 352 -7.48 14.01 -12.92
CA LYS A 352 -7.08 15.35 -12.50
C LYS A 352 -7.17 15.44 -10.99
N SER A 353 -6.19 16.06 -10.35
CA SER A 353 -6.27 16.38 -8.92
C SER A 353 -7.56 17.18 -8.70
N PRO A 354 -8.54 16.63 -7.98
CA PRO A 354 -9.72 17.41 -7.62
C PRO A 354 -9.26 18.64 -6.85
N ASN A 355 -9.86 19.80 -7.13
CA ASN A 355 -9.64 21.02 -6.36
C ASN A 355 -10.39 20.88 -5.01
N ILE A 356 -9.88 20.01 -4.15
CA ILE A 356 -10.51 19.68 -2.87
C ILE A 356 -9.91 20.59 -1.79
N PRO A 357 -10.74 21.26 -0.98
CA PRO A 357 -10.29 21.93 0.24
C PRO A 357 -9.66 20.92 1.23
N GLY A 358 -8.50 21.24 1.80
CA GLY A 358 -7.82 20.39 2.80
C GLY A 358 -6.92 19.29 2.22
N ASP A 359 -6.22 18.57 3.09
CA ASP A 359 -5.35 17.44 2.73
C ASP A 359 -6.08 16.10 2.82
N TRP A 360 -5.94 15.23 1.81
CA TRP A 360 -6.64 13.95 1.81
C TRP A 360 -6.19 13.11 3.00
N SER A 361 -7.14 12.69 3.82
CA SER A 361 -6.84 11.87 4.98
C SER A 361 -6.64 10.41 4.56
N ARG A 362 -7.54 9.86 3.73
CA ARG A 362 -7.52 8.46 3.28
C ARG A 362 -8.16 8.28 1.90
N PHE A 363 -7.84 7.16 1.26
CA PHE A 363 -8.50 6.72 0.04
C PHE A 363 -8.72 5.20 0.05
N ILE A 364 -9.72 4.76 -0.72
CA ILE A 364 -10.01 3.35 -0.97
C ILE A 364 -10.31 3.14 -2.44
N VAL A 365 -9.90 2.01 -2.99
CA VAL A 365 -10.18 1.63 -4.37
C VAL A 365 -11.16 0.47 -4.35
N ASN A 366 -12.25 0.59 -5.11
CA ASN A 366 -13.19 -0.50 -5.30
C ASN A 366 -13.65 -0.53 -6.76
N LYS A 367 -13.31 -1.64 -7.44
CA LYS A 367 -13.51 -1.82 -8.88
C LYS A 367 -12.90 -0.62 -9.62
N ASN A 368 -13.69 0.00 -10.49
CA ASN A 368 -13.28 1.10 -11.35
C ASN A 368 -13.34 2.50 -10.70
N ASN A 369 -13.45 2.60 -9.37
CA ASN A 369 -13.51 3.90 -8.69
C ASN A 369 -12.50 3.99 -7.55
N VAL A 370 -11.92 5.19 -7.44
CA VAL A 370 -11.18 5.62 -6.27
C VAL A 370 -12.07 6.56 -5.46
N TYR A 371 -12.30 6.22 -4.20
CA TYR A 371 -12.97 7.10 -3.25
C TYR A 371 -11.93 7.75 -2.34
N VAL A 372 -12.04 9.06 -2.16
CA VAL A 372 -11.16 9.85 -1.31
C VAL A 372 -12.01 10.57 -0.28
N ILE A 373 -11.56 10.55 0.97
CA ILE A 373 -12.14 11.35 2.06
C ILE A 373 -11.23 12.52 2.40
N ASN A 374 -11.84 13.69 2.59
CA ASN A 374 -11.16 14.91 3.02
C ASN A 374 -11.99 15.64 4.09
N GLU A 375 -11.34 16.52 4.83
CA GLU A 375 -11.95 17.34 5.87
C GLU A 375 -11.62 18.82 5.64
N ASP A 376 -12.50 19.71 6.09
CA ASP A 376 -12.12 21.12 6.23
C ASP A 376 -10.85 21.25 7.07
N GLU A 377 -10.03 22.25 6.74
CA GLU A 377 -8.80 22.57 7.48
C GLU A 377 -9.11 22.77 8.97
N TYR A 378 -8.24 22.26 9.83
CA TYR A 378 -8.39 22.42 11.26
C TYR A 378 -8.31 23.90 11.64
N THR A 379 -9.32 24.39 12.35
CA THR A 379 -9.30 25.74 12.93
C THR A 379 -9.46 25.62 14.44
N ASP A 380 -8.75 26.42 15.23
CA ASP A 380 -8.85 26.48 16.70
C ASP A 380 -10.25 26.92 17.23
N LYS A 381 -11.21 27.15 16.34
CA LYS A 381 -12.59 27.44 16.68
C LYS A 381 -13.30 26.11 16.89
N GLU A 382 -14.09 25.99 17.96
CA GLU A 382 -14.92 24.82 18.32
C GLU A 382 -16.06 24.53 17.31
N ALA A 383 -15.78 24.57 16.01
CA ALA A 383 -16.72 24.30 14.95
C ALA A 383 -16.49 22.89 14.39
N TYR A 384 -17.58 22.17 14.16
CA TYR A 384 -17.55 20.91 13.44
C TYR A 384 -16.98 21.12 12.03
N ARG A 385 -15.98 20.32 11.68
CA ARG A 385 -15.42 20.26 10.33
C ARG A 385 -16.40 19.56 9.39
N ASN A 386 -16.51 20.01 8.14
CA ASN A 386 -17.20 19.22 7.14
C ASN A 386 -16.29 18.10 6.63
N LEU A 387 -16.92 16.97 6.36
CA LEU A 387 -16.38 15.83 5.65
C LEU A 387 -16.84 15.88 4.21
N TYR A 388 -15.93 15.52 3.31
CA TYR A 388 -16.21 15.41 1.90
C TYR A 388 -15.72 14.06 1.39
N ILE A 389 -16.54 13.43 0.56
CA ILE A 389 -16.16 12.22 -0.16
C ILE A 389 -16.23 12.52 -1.65
N TYR A 390 -15.12 12.24 -2.33
CA TYR A 390 -14.99 12.37 -3.77
C TYR A 390 -14.85 10.99 -4.39
N SER A 391 -15.49 10.81 -5.53
CA SER A 391 -15.31 9.63 -6.39
C SER A 391 -14.51 10.05 -7.62
N ILE A 392 -13.51 9.26 -7.98
CA ILE A 392 -12.73 9.38 -9.22
C ILE A 392 -12.98 8.12 -10.04
N ASP A 393 -13.56 8.28 -11.22
CA ASP A 393 -13.71 7.20 -12.18
C ASP A 393 -12.35 6.91 -12.82
N VAL A 394 -11.87 5.67 -12.70
CA VAL A 394 -10.50 5.30 -13.09
C VAL A 394 -10.28 5.35 -14.60
N ASP A 395 -11.31 5.05 -15.40
CA ASP A 395 -11.21 5.02 -16.86
C ASP A 395 -11.19 6.42 -17.48
N THR A 396 -12.02 7.32 -16.94
CA THR A 396 -12.19 8.68 -17.48
C THR A 396 -11.35 9.73 -16.76
N GLY A 397 -10.88 9.43 -15.56
CA GLY A 397 -10.18 10.36 -14.68
C GLY A 397 -11.03 11.53 -14.20
N LEU A 398 -12.35 11.48 -14.41
CA LEU A 398 -13.30 12.47 -13.94
C LEU A 398 -13.58 12.26 -12.45
N ASN A 399 -13.55 13.35 -11.70
CA ASN A 399 -13.86 13.37 -10.28
C ASN A 399 -15.14 14.16 -10.00
N LYS A 400 -15.86 13.76 -8.95
CA LYS A 400 -17.02 14.49 -8.43
C LYS A 400 -17.12 14.33 -6.91
N GLU A 401 -17.60 15.38 -6.25
CA GLU A 401 -18.10 15.26 -4.87
C GLU A 401 -19.33 14.36 -4.89
N VAL A 402 -19.31 13.26 -4.13
CA VAL A 402 -20.47 12.37 -3.99
C VAL A 402 -21.22 12.62 -2.70
N TYR A 403 -20.53 13.04 -1.64
CA TYR A 403 -21.17 13.24 -0.36
C TYR A 403 -20.45 14.29 0.48
N LYS A 404 -21.24 15.08 1.21
CA LYS A 404 -20.78 16.10 2.14
C LYS A 404 -21.64 16.06 3.39
N LYS A 405 -21.01 16.11 4.56
CA LYS A 405 -21.71 16.23 5.85
C LYS A 405 -20.86 16.96 6.88
N LYS A 406 -21.47 17.38 7.97
CA LYS A 406 -20.72 17.78 9.19
C LYS A 406 -20.29 16.52 9.94
N ARG A 407 -19.08 16.55 10.53
CA ARG A 407 -18.65 15.49 11.46
C ARG A 407 -19.64 15.33 12.61
N PHE A 408 -19.80 14.10 13.08
CA PHE A 408 -20.54 13.80 14.31
C PHE A 408 -19.78 14.23 15.56
N PHE A 409 -18.45 14.13 15.53
CA PHE A 409 -17.60 14.37 16.68
C PHE A 409 -16.61 15.51 16.44
N LEU A 410 -16.40 16.31 17.49
CA LEU A 410 -15.21 17.15 17.62
C LEU A 410 -14.03 16.25 17.98
N GLY A 411 -12.83 16.62 17.53
CA GLY A 411 -11.61 15.89 17.84
C GLY A 411 -10.63 15.80 16.69
N ASN A 412 -9.48 15.21 16.97
CA ASN A 412 -8.36 15.08 16.03
C ASN A 412 -8.33 13.73 15.30
N GLU A 413 -9.12 12.74 15.75
CA GLU A 413 -9.16 11.44 15.10
C GLU A 413 -9.70 11.57 13.68
N SER A 414 -8.97 11.03 12.70
CA SER A 414 -9.33 11.13 11.29
C SER A 414 -10.33 10.03 10.94
N PRO A 415 -11.46 10.36 10.28
CA PRO A 415 -12.43 9.39 9.84
C PRO A 415 -11.87 8.50 8.73
N GLU A 416 -12.49 7.35 8.59
CA GLU A 416 -12.09 6.31 7.64
C GLU A 416 -13.22 5.99 6.68
N ILE A 417 -12.85 5.61 5.46
CA ILE A 417 -13.81 5.13 4.46
C ILE A 417 -13.46 3.72 4.02
N PHE A 418 -14.49 2.92 3.82
CA PHE A 418 -14.40 1.57 3.26
C PHE A 418 -15.47 1.42 2.19
N ALA A 419 -15.14 0.76 1.09
CA ALA A 419 -16.06 0.64 -0.04
C ALA A 419 -16.37 -0.82 -0.33
N THR A 420 -17.64 -1.14 -0.40
CA THR A 420 -18.17 -2.37 -0.97
C THR A 420 -18.71 -2.09 -2.38
N ASP A 421 -19.19 -3.12 -3.05
CA ASP A 421 -19.78 -3.01 -4.36
C ASP A 421 -21.04 -2.15 -4.38
N GLU A 422 -21.72 -2.05 -3.24
CA GLU A 422 -23.01 -1.34 -3.09
C GLU A 422 -22.87 -0.03 -2.32
N TYR A 423 -22.02 0.02 -1.29
CA TYR A 423 -21.98 1.12 -0.34
C TYR A 423 -20.57 1.62 -0.06
N ILE A 424 -20.52 2.87 0.40
CA ILE A 424 -19.35 3.44 1.07
C ILE A 424 -19.73 3.55 2.55
N PHE A 425 -18.90 2.98 3.41
CA PHE A 425 -18.99 3.09 4.86
C PHE A 425 -18.04 4.18 5.34
N ILE A 426 -18.54 5.03 6.21
CA ILE A 426 -17.82 6.13 6.85
C ILE A 426 -17.77 5.82 8.34
N TYR A 427 -16.56 5.62 8.84
CA TYR A 427 -16.28 5.41 10.25
C TYR A 427 -15.80 6.74 10.84
N GLU A 428 -16.54 7.26 11.80
CA GLU A 428 -16.17 8.47 12.52
C GLU A 428 -15.87 8.13 13.98
N TYR A 429 -14.83 8.76 14.52
CA TYR A 429 -14.36 8.54 15.88
C TYR A 429 -14.37 9.86 16.66
N GLY A 430 -14.76 9.78 17.92
CA GLY A 430 -14.54 10.84 18.90
C GLY A 430 -13.12 10.77 19.46
N ASP A 431 -12.81 11.67 20.40
CA ASP A 431 -11.49 11.72 21.03
C ASP A 431 -11.08 10.36 21.61
N TYR A 432 -9.84 9.94 21.30
CA TYR A 432 -9.24 8.67 21.72
C TYR A 432 -10.06 7.42 21.36
N GLY A 433 -10.98 7.51 20.39
CA GLY A 433 -11.84 6.40 19.98
C GLY A 433 -12.94 6.02 20.98
N GLU A 434 -13.20 6.83 22.01
CA GLU A 434 -14.22 6.53 23.03
C GLU A 434 -15.61 6.39 22.39
N LYS A 435 -15.93 7.31 21.48
CA LYS A 435 -17.13 7.27 20.65
C LYS A 435 -16.78 6.85 19.24
N GLN A 436 -17.68 6.09 18.62
CA GLN A 436 -17.58 5.68 17.23
C GLN A 436 -18.98 5.67 16.63
N CYS A 437 -19.15 6.08 15.39
CA CYS A 437 -20.39 5.83 14.65
C CYS A 437 -20.07 5.40 13.22
N ILE A 438 -21.05 4.75 12.59
CA ILE A 438 -20.90 4.19 11.24
C ILE A 438 -22.05 4.69 10.38
N THR A 439 -21.72 5.47 9.34
CA THR A 439 -22.66 5.87 8.30
C THR A 439 -22.40 5.04 7.06
N ARG A 440 -23.45 4.56 6.37
CA ARG A 440 -23.34 4.03 5.01
C ARG A 440 -24.00 4.99 4.04
N ILE A 441 -23.45 5.10 2.84
CA ILE A 441 -24.04 5.82 1.70
C ILE A 441 -23.99 4.90 0.47
N ASN A 442 -24.90 5.07 -0.49
CA ASN A 442 -24.75 4.43 -1.79
C ASN A 442 -23.48 4.96 -2.49
N ARG A 443 -22.94 4.21 -3.45
CA ARG A 443 -21.73 4.61 -4.20
C ARG A 443 -21.82 5.95 -4.93
N ASP A 444 -23.03 6.41 -5.23
CA ASP A 444 -23.30 7.71 -5.84
C ASP A 444 -23.51 8.84 -4.81
N GLY A 445 -23.45 8.51 -3.52
CA GLY A 445 -23.67 9.42 -2.39
C GLY A 445 -25.12 9.54 -1.92
N SER A 446 -26.05 8.87 -2.59
CA SER A 446 -27.47 8.87 -2.20
C SER A 446 -27.73 7.98 -0.98
N ASN A 447 -28.91 8.16 -0.39
CA ASN A 447 -29.42 7.36 0.73
C ASN A 447 -28.42 7.19 1.90
N PRO A 448 -27.93 8.29 2.50
CA PRO A 448 -27.09 8.19 3.68
C PRO A 448 -27.88 7.67 4.88
N ILE A 449 -27.38 6.61 5.51
CA ILE A 449 -28.01 5.92 6.64
C ILE A 449 -26.99 5.77 7.77
N LEU A 450 -27.36 6.21 8.97
CA LEU A 450 -26.64 5.92 10.21
C LEU A 450 -26.92 4.47 10.58
N VAL A 451 -25.92 3.61 10.39
CA VAL A 451 -26.03 2.17 10.66
C VAL A 451 -25.90 1.92 12.16
N MET A 452 -24.89 2.54 12.78
CA MET A 452 -24.62 2.45 14.21
C MET A 452 -24.33 3.81 14.81
N ASP A 453 -24.94 4.09 15.96
CA ASP A 453 -24.72 5.34 16.72
C ASP A 453 -23.51 5.27 17.65
N GLU A 454 -23.24 6.38 18.33
CA GLU A 454 -22.17 6.54 19.32
C GLU A 454 -22.27 5.66 20.56
N ASN A 455 -23.48 5.16 20.87
CA ASN A 455 -23.72 4.24 21.98
C ASN A 455 -23.49 2.78 21.54
N GLY A 456 -23.34 2.54 20.24
CA GLY A 456 -23.25 1.23 19.64
C GLY A 456 -24.60 0.58 19.39
N GLU A 457 -25.71 1.32 19.36
CA GLU A 457 -26.99 0.76 18.97
C GLU A 457 -27.11 0.71 17.44
N VAL A 458 -27.80 -0.31 16.94
CA VAL A 458 -28.16 -0.41 15.52
C VAL A 458 -29.37 0.49 15.29
N VAL A 459 -29.21 1.53 14.49
CA VAL A 459 -30.23 2.58 14.33
C VAL A 459 -30.93 2.50 12.98
N MET A 460 -30.14 2.39 11.89
CA MET A 460 -30.65 2.32 10.51
C MET A 460 -31.54 3.52 10.11
N GLU A 461 -31.16 4.72 10.55
CA GLU A 461 -31.92 5.96 10.28
C GLU A 461 -31.25 6.83 9.19
N PRO A 462 -32.04 7.54 8.35
CA PRO A 462 -31.49 8.51 7.41
C PRO A 462 -30.69 9.64 8.09
N VAL A 463 -29.56 10.00 7.49
CA VAL A 463 -28.75 11.15 7.89
C VAL A 463 -29.06 12.33 6.98
N GLN A 464 -29.25 13.53 7.57
CA GLN A 464 -29.48 14.76 6.82
C GLN A 464 -28.19 15.45 6.39
#